data_AF-A0A2A2K5A0-F1
#
_entry.id   AF-A0A2A2K5A0-F1
#
_cell.length_a   1.000
_cell.length_b   1.000
_cell.length_c   1.000
_cell.angle_alpha   90.00
_cell.angle_beta   90.00
_cell.angle_gamma   90.00
#
_symmetry.space_group_name_H-M   'P 1'
#
loop_
_entity.id
_entity.type
_entity.pdbx_description
1 polymer ?
#
loop_
_entity_poly.entity_id
_entity_poly.type
_entity_poly.pdbx_seq_one_letter_code
_entity_poly.pdbx_strand_id
1 'polypeptide(L)'
;MASGGMAVWSGDTVLEGADGLLRFVGRDDEMIKSAGNRISPLEVEEAVLAGGEAREAVAVGVPDPRSGQAIVVVLAGDPAGEDALRARLRGLLPSFMQPARYDWREELPRNANGKLDRAAIRAETRA
;
A
#
# COMPACT_ATOMS: atom_id res chain seq x y z
N MET A 1 35.95 21.52 4.66
CA MET A 1 35.46 21.25 6.02
C MET A 1 33.97 21.02 5.92
N ALA A 2 33.50 19.78 6.06
CA ALA A 2 32.06 19.51 6.10
C ALA A 2 31.54 20.04 7.44
N SER A 3 30.63 21.01 7.41
CA SER A 3 29.88 21.40 8.60
C SER A 3 29.03 20.20 9.01
N GLY A 4 29.47 19.48 10.04
CA GLY A 4 28.77 18.32 10.59
C GLY A 4 27.48 18.76 11.26
N GLY A 5 26.42 18.92 10.48
CA GLY A 5 25.06 19.05 10.99
C GLY A 5 24.55 17.68 11.46
N MET A 6 23.56 17.71 12.36
CA MET A 6 22.88 16.50 12.81
C MET A 6 21.97 15.99 11.67
N ALA A 7 22.21 14.76 11.21
CA ALA A 7 21.31 14.06 10.31
C ALA A 7 20.34 13.18 11.12
N VAL A 8 19.07 13.17 10.73
CA VAL A 8 18.04 12.27 11.29
C VAL A 8 17.64 11.25 10.25
N TRP A 9 17.36 10.02 10.69
CA TRP A 9 16.93 8.94 9.80
C TRP A 9 15.40 8.98 9.70
N SER A 10 14.86 9.48 8.59
CA SER A 10 13.39 9.60 8.42
C SER A 10 12.71 8.24 8.22
N GLY A 11 13.44 7.26 7.68
CA GLY A 11 12.91 5.97 7.24
C GLY A 11 12.21 6.00 5.87
N ASP A 12 12.20 7.17 5.22
CA ASP A 12 11.60 7.32 3.89
C ASP A 12 12.54 6.78 2.81
N THR A 13 11.97 6.04 1.87
CA THR A 13 12.60 5.63 0.63
C THR A 13 12.26 6.63 -0.44
N VAL A 14 13.28 7.12 -1.13
CA VAL A 14 13.16 8.11 -2.19
C VAL A 14 13.93 7.66 -3.42
N LEU A 15 13.47 8.10 -4.59
CA LEU A 15 14.22 8.02 -5.83
C LEU A 15 14.71 9.42 -6.21
N GLU A 16 16.02 9.57 -6.40
CA GLU A 16 16.60 10.79 -6.95
C GLU A 16 16.40 10.81 -8.46
N GLY A 17 15.71 11.83 -8.97
CA GLY A 17 15.55 12.03 -10.40
C GLY A 17 16.76 12.69 -11.04
N ALA A 18 16.83 12.63 -12.38
CA ALA A 18 17.87 13.33 -13.15
C ALA A 18 17.84 14.86 -12.97
N ASP A 19 16.74 15.41 -12.45
CA ASP A 19 16.54 16.81 -12.09
C ASP A 19 17.07 17.17 -10.68
N GLY A 20 17.62 16.19 -9.94
CA GLY A 20 18.08 16.36 -8.56
C GLY A 20 16.95 16.43 -7.53
N LEU A 21 15.70 16.15 -7.93
CA LEU A 21 14.56 16.11 -7.01
C LEU A 21 14.33 14.69 -6.47
N LEU A 22 14.06 14.61 -5.17
CA LEU A 22 13.69 13.36 -4.49
C LEU A 22 12.18 13.11 -4.65
N ARG A 23 11.83 11.98 -5.25
CA ARG A 23 10.45 11.49 -5.37
C ARG A 23 10.20 10.47 -4.27
N PHE A 24 9.18 10.72 -3.44
CA PHE A 24 8.79 9.81 -2.37
C PHE A 24 8.27 8.50 -2.94
N VAL A 25 8.81 7.37 -2.46
CA VAL A 25 8.38 6.02 -2.85
C VAL A 25 7.49 5.40 -1.77
N GLY A 26 7.85 5.62 -0.50
CA GLY A 26 7.22 5.00 0.65
C GLY A 26 8.18 4.95 1.84
N ARG A 27 7.80 4.25 2.89
CA ARG A 27 8.71 3.96 4.02
C ARG A 27 9.18 2.51 3.98
N ASP A 28 10.44 2.27 4.33
CA ASP A 28 11.03 0.92 4.23
C ASP A 28 10.36 -0.10 5.17
N ASP A 29 9.89 0.37 6.33
CA ASP A 29 9.16 -0.41 7.33
C ASP A 29 7.71 -0.73 6.92
N GLU A 30 7.17 -0.03 5.92
CA GLU A 30 5.80 -0.21 5.45
C GLU A 30 5.69 -1.01 4.13
N MET A 31 6.81 -1.22 3.43
CA MET A 31 6.85 -1.94 2.14
C MET A 31 6.33 -3.37 2.23
N ILE A 32 5.57 -3.78 1.21
CA ILE A 32 5.16 -5.19 1.03
C ILE A 32 6.27 -5.92 0.26
N LYS A 33 6.80 -6.98 0.87
CA LYS A 33 7.90 -7.80 0.33
C LYS A 33 7.31 -9.08 -0.28
N SER A 34 6.89 -8.99 -1.54
CA SER A 34 6.20 -10.07 -2.25
C SER A 34 6.97 -10.55 -3.48
N ALA A 35 7.20 -11.86 -3.57
CA ALA A 35 7.86 -12.52 -4.69
C ALA A 35 9.21 -11.90 -5.08
N GLY A 36 9.98 -11.44 -4.08
CA GLY A 36 11.28 -10.76 -4.27
C GLY A 36 11.19 -9.27 -4.60
N ASN A 37 9.98 -8.71 -4.74
CA ASN A 37 9.76 -7.29 -5.02
C ASN A 37 9.51 -6.50 -3.73
N ARG A 38 9.89 -5.23 -3.72
CA ARG A 38 9.46 -4.23 -2.72
C ARG A 38 8.35 -3.40 -3.34
N ILE A 39 7.14 -3.58 -2.85
CA ILE A 39 5.93 -2.98 -3.40
C ILE A 39 5.46 -1.90 -2.43
N SER A 40 5.24 -0.69 -2.95
CA SER A 40 4.66 0.39 -2.16
C SER A 40 3.17 0.12 -1.96
N PRO A 41 2.68 0.06 -0.71
CA PRO A 41 1.24 -0.04 -0.45
C PRO A 41 0.45 1.08 -1.12
N LEU A 42 1.02 2.30 -1.12
CA LEU A 42 0.37 3.50 -1.66
C LEU A 42 0.09 3.38 -3.16
N GLU A 43 1.00 2.77 -3.93
CA GLU A 43 0.81 2.55 -5.37
C GLU A 43 -0.40 1.64 -5.64
N VAL A 44 -0.58 0.59 -4.83
CA VAL A 44 -1.75 -0.29 -4.92
C VAL A 44 -3.02 0.46 -4.48
N GLU A 45 -2.94 1.24 -3.40
CA GLU A 45 -4.07 2.02 -2.87
C GLU A 45 -4.54 3.07 -3.88
N GLU A 46 -3.64 3.82 -4.50
CA GLU A 46 -3.96 4.82 -5.52
C GLU A 46 -4.64 4.17 -6.74
N ALA A 47 -4.13 3.03 -7.21
CA ALA A 47 -4.72 2.29 -8.32
C ALA A 47 -6.14 1.77 -7.97
N VAL A 48 -6.37 1.35 -6.73
CA VAL A 48 -7.68 0.93 -6.24
C VAL A 48 -8.66 2.10 -6.23
N LEU A 49 -8.25 3.23 -5.64
CA LEU A 49 -9.10 4.42 -5.47
C LEU A 49 -9.45 5.10 -6.80
N ALA A 50 -8.62 4.95 -7.84
CA ALA A 50 -8.80 5.62 -9.13
C ALA A 50 -10.12 5.32 -9.87
N GLY A 51 -10.82 4.22 -9.55
CA GLY A 51 -12.09 3.88 -10.21
C GLY A 51 -13.36 4.28 -9.46
N GLY A 52 -13.24 4.76 -8.22
CA GLY A 52 -14.38 5.24 -7.44
C GLY A 52 -15.24 4.16 -6.78
N GLU A 53 -15.00 2.86 -7.01
CA GLU A 53 -15.73 1.79 -6.29
C GLU A 53 -15.34 1.75 -4.80
N ALA A 54 -14.08 2.06 -4.50
CA ALA A 54 -13.58 2.24 -3.14
C ALA A 54 -13.43 3.73 -2.85
N ARG A 55 -13.95 4.17 -1.70
CA ARG A 55 -13.70 5.51 -1.15
C ARG A 55 -12.43 5.55 -0.29
N GLU A 56 -12.07 4.40 0.29
CA GLU A 56 -10.87 4.24 1.11
C GLU A 56 -10.27 2.86 0.86
N ALA A 57 -8.95 2.77 0.87
CA ALA A 57 -8.22 1.54 0.69
C ALA A 57 -6.92 1.55 1.51
N VAL A 58 -6.56 0.41 2.08
CA VAL A 58 -5.27 0.16 2.71
C VAL A 58 -4.75 -1.18 2.20
N ALA A 59 -3.58 -1.16 1.55
CA ALA A 59 -2.89 -2.36 1.11
C ALA A 59 -1.97 -2.85 2.24
N VAL A 60 -2.05 -4.14 2.54
CA VAL A 60 -1.23 -4.79 3.55
C VAL A 60 -0.59 -6.06 2.99
N GLY A 61 0.65 -6.31 3.39
CA GLY A 61 1.34 -7.56 3.15
C GLY A 61 1.03 -8.54 4.27
N VAL A 62 0.39 -9.65 3.95
CA VAL A 62 0.16 -10.77 4.89
C VAL A 62 1.11 -11.91 4.58
N PRO A 63 1.57 -12.70 5.56
CA PRO A 63 2.47 -13.83 5.31
C PRO A 63 1.89 -14.80 4.28
N ASP A 64 2.69 -15.16 3.27
CA ASP A 64 2.33 -16.13 2.25
C ASP A 64 3.49 -17.12 2.00
N PRO A 65 3.26 -18.45 2.01
CA PRO A 65 4.32 -19.44 1.84
C PRO A 65 5.03 -19.41 0.48
N ARG A 66 4.39 -18.89 -0.57
CA ARG A 66 4.92 -18.93 -1.94
C ARG A 66 5.65 -17.65 -2.30
N SER A 67 5.10 -16.50 -1.90
CA SER A 67 5.64 -15.17 -2.24
C SER A 67 6.29 -14.45 -1.05
N GLY A 68 6.33 -15.05 0.14
CA GLY A 68 6.77 -14.41 1.39
C GLY A 68 5.66 -13.52 1.97
N GLN A 69 5.12 -12.61 1.16
CA GLN A 69 3.89 -11.90 1.47
C GLN A 69 2.92 -11.90 0.29
N ALA A 70 1.63 -12.00 0.56
CA ALA A 70 0.55 -11.71 -0.39
C ALA A 70 -0.02 -10.33 -0.10
N ILE A 71 -0.47 -9.63 -1.15
CA ILE A 71 -1.11 -8.32 -1.02
C ILE A 71 -2.59 -8.55 -0.73
N VAL A 72 -3.07 -8.00 0.39
CA VAL A 72 -4.49 -7.90 0.71
C VAL A 72 -4.85 -6.42 0.73
N VAL A 73 -5.94 -6.05 0.07
CA VAL A 73 -6.48 -4.70 0.15
C VAL A 73 -7.68 -4.72 1.07
N VAL A 74 -7.65 -3.91 2.12
CA VAL A 74 -8.81 -3.66 2.98
C VAL A 74 -9.44 -2.34 2.54
N LEU A 75 -10.72 -2.36 2.24
CA LEU A 75 -11.36 -1.24 1.54
C LEU A 75 -12.77 -0.97 2.04
N ALA A 76 -13.20 0.28 1.90
CA ALA A 76 -14.57 0.72 2.15
C ALA A 76 -15.14 1.37 0.90
N GLY A 77 -16.41 1.08 0.59
CA GLY A 77 -17.07 1.53 -0.64
C GLY A 77 -18.17 0.58 -1.08
N ASP A 78 -18.31 0.37 -2.39
CA ASP A 78 -19.32 -0.51 -2.99
C ASP A 78 -18.72 -1.87 -3.38
N PRO A 79 -18.96 -2.95 -2.62
CA PRO A 79 -18.46 -4.29 -2.94
C PRO A 79 -19.04 -4.86 -4.23
N ALA A 80 -20.17 -4.36 -4.75
CA ALA A 80 -20.72 -4.80 -6.03
C ALA A 80 -19.80 -4.45 -7.21
N GLY A 81 -18.89 -3.48 -7.03
CA GLY A 81 -17.92 -3.05 -8.03
C GLY A 81 -16.62 -3.87 -8.08
N GLU A 82 -16.46 -4.93 -7.26
CA GLU A 82 -15.19 -5.64 -7.14
C GLU A 82 -14.68 -6.23 -8.46
N ASP A 83 -15.55 -6.78 -9.30
CA ASP A 83 -15.13 -7.35 -10.59
C ASP A 83 -14.57 -6.29 -11.54
N ALA A 84 -15.18 -5.10 -11.56
CA ALA A 84 -14.71 -3.96 -12.34
C ALA A 84 -13.36 -3.45 -11.81
N LEU A 85 -13.21 -3.33 -10.48
CA LEU A 85 -11.96 -3.01 -9.81
C LEU A 85 -10.85 -3.99 -10.22
N ARG A 86 -11.10 -5.31 -10.09
CA ARG A 86 -10.13 -6.36 -10.45
C ARG A 86 -9.73 -6.28 -11.93
N ALA A 87 -10.69 -6.03 -12.83
CA ALA A 87 -10.42 -5.89 -14.25
C ALA A 87 -9.53 -4.69 -14.56
N ARG A 88 -9.80 -3.54 -13.92
CA ARG A 88 -8.98 -2.34 -14.06
C ARG A 88 -7.57 -2.56 -13.52
N LEU A 89 -7.41 -3.12 -12.33
CA LEU A 89 -6.09 -3.36 -11.73
C LEU A 89 -5.23 -4.29 -12.60
N ARG A 90 -5.82 -5.27 -13.31
CA ARG A 90 -5.10 -6.09 -14.30
C ARG A 90 -4.50 -5.31 -15.46
N GLY A 91 -5.08 -4.17 -15.82
CA GLY A 91 -4.56 -3.28 -16.86
C GLY A 91 -3.57 -2.22 -16.34
N LEU A 92 -3.64 -1.87 -15.04
CA LEU A 92 -2.83 -0.81 -14.44
C LEU A 92 -1.57 -1.33 -13.73
N LEU A 93 -1.69 -2.47 -13.05
CA LEU A 93 -0.63 -2.99 -12.20
C LEU A 93 0.02 -4.24 -12.80
N PRO A 94 1.35 -4.39 -12.67
CA PRO A 94 2.03 -5.62 -13.05
C PRO A 94 1.56 -6.80 -12.19
N SER A 95 1.78 -8.03 -12.67
CA SER A 95 1.27 -9.26 -12.04
C SER A 95 1.68 -9.44 -10.58
N PHE A 96 2.88 -9.00 -10.20
CA PHE A 96 3.39 -9.12 -8.82
C PHE A 96 2.79 -8.10 -7.84
N MET A 97 2.14 -7.05 -8.34
CA MET A 97 1.41 -6.05 -7.53
C MET A 97 -0.07 -6.35 -7.39
N GLN A 98 -0.55 -7.44 -8.00
CA GLN A 98 -1.97 -7.77 -7.97
C GLN A 98 -2.40 -8.22 -6.56
N PRO A 99 -3.45 -7.60 -5.99
CA PRO A 99 -4.01 -8.08 -4.73
C PRO A 99 -4.53 -9.51 -4.85
N ALA A 100 -4.15 -10.34 -3.89
CA ALA A 100 -4.66 -11.70 -3.75
C ALA A 100 -6.07 -11.72 -3.16
N ARG A 101 -6.40 -10.75 -2.30
CA ARG A 101 -7.70 -10.65 -1.61
C ARG A 101 -8.13 -9.20 -1.42
N TYR A 102 -9.45 -9.00 -1.38
CA TYR A 102 -10.14 -7.73 -1.18
C TYR A 102 -11.09 -7.90 0.01
N ASP A 103 -10.80 -7.21 1.11
CA ASP A 103 -11.56 -7.31 2.36
C ASP A 103 -12.41 -6.03 2.50
N TRP A 104 -13.65 -6.09 2.01
CA TRP A 104 -14.60 -4.97 2.09
C TRP A 104 -15.17 -4.79 3.49
N ARG A 105 -15.23 -3.53 3.93
CA ARG A 105 -15.78 -3.12 5.23
C ARG A 105 -16.70 -1.92 5.06
N GLU A 106 -17.62 -1.75 6.01
CA GLU A 106 -18.44 -0.55 6.07
C GLU A 106 -17.57 0.68 6.33
N GLU A 107 -16.63 0.59 7.28
CA GLU A 107 -15.65 1.64 7.59
C GLU A 107 -14.30 1.05 7.95
N LEU A 108 -13.24 1.83 7.77
CA LEU A 108 -11.89 1.45 8.16
C LEU A 108 -11.52 2.05 9.53
N PRO A 109 -10.84 1.30 10.41
CA PRO A 109 -10.33 1.80 11.68
C PRO A 109 -9.58 3.13 11.55
N ARG A 110 -9.80 4.02 12.51
CA ARG A 110 -9.12 5.31 12.62
C ARG A 110 -8.33 5.40 13.93
N ASN A 111 -7.21 6.10 13.89
CA ASN A 111 -6.46 6.43 15.10
C ASN A 111 -7.07 7.64 15.82
N ALA A 112 -6.53 8.00 16.99
CA ALA A 112 -6.99 9.13 17.79
C ALA A 112 -6.98 10.49 17.06
N ASN A 113 -6.22 10.61 15.96
CA ASN A 113 -6.14 11.81 15.13
C ASN A 113 -7.09 11.76 13.92
N GLY A 114 -7.97 10.77 13.82
CA GLY A 114 -8.92 10.59 12.72
C GLY A 114 -8.30 10.10 11.41
N LYS A 115 -7.02 9.72 11.40
CA LYS A 115 -6.36 9.10 10.23
C LYS A 115 -6.60 7.60 10.22
N LEU A 116 -6.49 6.95 9.06
CA LEU A 116 -6.55 5.49 8.98
C LEU A 116 -5.54 4.83 9.92
N ASP A 117 -6.01 3.91 10.76
CA ASP A 117 -5.15 3.13 11.65
C ASP A 117 -4.61 1.91 10.91
N ARG A 118 -3.56 2.14 10.11
CA ARG A 118 -2.89 1.11 9.30
C ARG A 118 -2.34 -0.02 10.17
N ALA A 119 -1.96 0.25 11.42
CA ALA A 119 -1.45 -0.75 12.34
C ALA A 119 -2.58 -1.68 12.82
N ALA A 120 -3.72 -1.12 13.24
CA ALA A 120 -4.90 -1.90 13.61
C ALA A 120 -5.42 -2.73 12.41
N ILE A 121 -5.56 -2.10 11.25
CA ILE A 121 -5.98 -2.80 10.02
C ILE A 121 -5.07 -3.98 9.71
N ARG A 122 -3.75 -3.78 9.76
CA ARG A 122 -2.77 -4.86 9.52
C ARG A 122 -2.89 -5.98 10.55
N ALA A 123 -3.08 -5.66 11.83
CA ALA A 123 -3.21 -6.66 12.89
C ALA A 123 -4.49 -7.50 12.76
N GLU A 124 -5.58 -6.89 12.27
CA GLU A 124 -6.85 -7.57 12.02
C GLU A 124 -6.85 -8.38 10.72
N THR A 125 -6.00 -8.02 9.76
CA THR A 125 -5.93 -8.68 8.46
C THR A 125 -5.07 -9.92 8.54
N ARG A 126 -5.72 -11.09 8.49
CA ARG A 126 -5.05 -12.39 8.57
C ARG A 126 -4.54 -12.84 7.20
N ALA A 127 -3.55 -13.74 7.20
CA ALA A 127 -3.18 -14.52 6.02
C ALA A 127 -4.40 -15.31 5.51
#